data_AF-A0A1W1WP14-F1
#
_entry.id   AF-A0A1W1WP14-F1
#
_cell.length_a   1.000
_cell.length_b   1.000
_cell.length_c   1.000
_cell.angle_alpha   90.00
_cell.angle_beta   90.00
_cell.angle_gamma   90.00
#
_symmetry.space_group_name_H-M   'P 1'
#
loop_
_entity.id
_entity.type
_entity.pdbx_description
1 polymer ?
#
loop_
_entity_poly.entity_id
_entity_poly.type
_entity_poly.pdbx_seq_one_letter_code
_entity_poly.pdbx_strand_id
1 'polypeptide(L)'
;MPPVLVSSAFPTGVITVPGWSAKPWFSHHQHRWLVQLERYDPPRGGWLWHPNTNQPQTFLTLDAAQDAALAFCAEPTLALWHPNRGMR
;
A
#
# COMPACT_ATOMS: atom_id res chain seq x y z
N MET A 1 -13.69 17.70 -16.97
CA MET A 1 -13.30 17.47 -15.57
C MET A 1 -13.16 15.97 -15.38
N PRO A 2 -12.00 15.45 -14.93
CA PRO A 2 -11.92 14.05 -14.56
C PRO A 2 -12.72 13.82 -13.27
N PRO A 3 -13.31 12.63 -13.06
CA PRO A 3 -14.08 12.35 -11.85
C PRO A 3 -13.16 12.40 -10.63
N VAL A 4 -13.56 13.21 -9.64
CA VAL A 4 -12.99 13.19 -8.30
C VAL A 4 -13.43 11.88 -7.65
N LEU A 5 -12.48 10.97 -7.45
CA LEU A 5 -12.69 9.78 -6.62
C LEU A 5 -12.96 10.28 -5.20
N VAL A 6 -14.23 10.21 -4.80
CA VAL A 6 -14.68 10.56 -3.46
C VAL A 6 -14.03 9.58 -2.48
N SER A 7 -13.23 10.14 -1.57
CA SER A 7 -12.52 9.45 -0.51
C SER A 7 -13.50 8.81 0.49
N SER A 8 -14.09 7.67 0.15
CA SER A 8 -14.91 6.87 1.06
C SER A 8 -15.26 5.49 0.46
N ALA A 9 -14.37 4.49 0.49
CA ALA A 9 -14.81 3.13 0.16
C ALA A 9 -14.00 1.93 0.71
N PHE A 10 -12.82 2.08 1.34
CA PHE A 10 -12.05 0.89 1.72
C PHE A 10 -11.33 1.01 3.08
N PRO A 11 -11.98 0.65 4.21
CA PRO A 11 -11.29 0.63 5.51
C PRO A 11 -10.14 -0.40 5.54
N THR A 12 -10.23 -1.44 4.70
CA THR A 12 -9.20 -2.45 4.42
C THR A 12 -9.48 -3.01 3.02
N GLY A 13 -9.01 -2.35 1.97
CA GLY A 13 -9.20 -2.80 0.58
C GLY A 13 -7.85 -3.11 -0.05
N VAL A 14 -7.78 -4.19 -0.81
CA VAL A 14 -6.60 -4.46 -1.66
C VAL A 14 -6.72 -3.60 -2.92
N ILE A 15 -5.74 -2.74 -3.17
CA ILE A 15 -5.66 -1.97 -4.40
C ILE A 15 -4.74 -2.73 -5.35
N THR A 16 -5.23 -3.07 -6.54
CA THR A 16 -4.45 -3.80 -7.54
C THR A 16 -4.21 -2.94 -8.77
N VAL A 17 -2.98 -2.98 -9.26
CA VAL A 17 -2.55 -2.44 -10.55
C VAL A 17 -1.74 -3.50 -11.28
N PRO A 18 -1.50 -3.40 -12.59
CA PRO A 18 -0.77 -4.44 -13.32
C PRO A 18 0.56 -4.82 -12.65
N GLY A 19 0.65 -6.07 -12.20
CA GLY A 19 1.83 -6.61 -11.53
C GLY A 19 1.99 -6.26 -10.04
N TRP A 20 1.16 -5.39 -9.45
CA TRP A 20 1.26 -4.93 -8.06
C TRP A 20 -0.06 -4.95 -7.28
N SER A 21 0.04 -5.20 -5.98
CA SER A 21 -1.05 -5.17 -5.01
C SER A 21 -0.58 -4.40 -3.78
N ALA A 22 -1.34 -3.40 -3.36
CA ALA A 22 -1.10 -2.62 -2.15
C ALA A 22 -2.24 -2.86 -1.16
N LYS A 23 -1.90 -3.14 0.09
CA LYS A 23 -2.85 -3.52 1.13
C LYS A 23 -2.68 -2.61 2.34
N PRO A 24 -3.58 -1.67 2.62
CA PRO A 24 -3.70 -1.02 3.92
C PRO A 24 -4.46 -1.91 4.93
N TRP A 25 -3.97 -2.03 6.17
CA TRP A 25 -4.71 -2.63 7.30
C TRP A 25 -4.28 -2.05 8.65
N PHE A 26 -5.14 -2.15 9.66
CA PHE A 26 -4.80 -1.72 11.01
C PHE A 26 -4.08 -2.84 11.79
N SER A 27 -2.95 -2.52 12.41
CA SER A 27 -2.24 -3.40 13.33
C SER A 27 -2.66 -3.10 14.76
N HIS A 28 -3.35 -4.04 15.40
CA HIS A 28 -3.71 -3.94 16.82
C HIS A 28 -2.48 -4.00 17.74
N HIS A 29 -1.44 -4.76 17.37
CA HIS A 29 -0.21 -4.84 18.16
C HIS A 29 0.57 -3.52 18.18
N GLN A 30 0.62 -2.82 17.03
CA GLN A 30 1.37 -1.57 16.93
C GLN A 30 0.51 -0.33 17.19
N HIS A 31 -0.82 -0.47 17.22
CA HIS A 31 -1.78 0.64 17.19
C HIS A 31 -1.49 1.62 16.03
N ARG A 32 -1.19 1.08 14.85
CA ARG A 32 -0.83 1.83 13.64
C ARG A 32 -1.51 1.23 12.41
N TRP A 33 -1.74 2.06 11.39
CA TRP A 33 -2.08 1.58 10.06
C TRP A 33 -0.82 1.11 9.34
N LEU A 34 -0.90 -0.01 8.64
CA LEU A 34 0.19 -0.63 7.90
C LEU A 34 -0.15 -0.69 6.42
N VAL A 35 0.84 -0.52 5.54
CA VAL A 35 0.72 -0.79 4.11
C VAL A 35 1.80 -1.78 3.66
N GLN A 36 1.38 -2.89 3.04
CA GLN A 36 2.25 -3.89 2.40
C GLN A 36 2.03 -3.90 0.91
N LEU A 37 3.14 -4.12 0.21
CA LEU A 37 3.16 -4.32 -1.21
C LEU A 37 3.42 -5.78 -1.54
N GLU A 38 2.68 -6.26 -2.52
CA GLU A 38 2.85 -7.56 -3.10
C GLU A 38 3.02 -7.41 -4.60
N ARG A 39 3.84 -8.29 -5.18
CA ARG A 39 4.02 -8.39 -6.63
C ARG A 39 3.41 -9.68 -7.13
N TYR A 40 2.79 -9.62 -8.30
CA TYR A 40 2.22 -10.81 -8.92
C TYR A 40 3.35 -11.68 -9.45
N ASP A 41 3.37 -12.94 -9.02
CA ASP A 41 4.31 -13.98 -9.42
C ASP A 41 3.50 -15.13 -10.06
N PRO A 42 3.34 -15.12 -11.39
CA PRO A 42 2.61 -16.17 -12.10
C PRO A 42 3.21 -17.58 -11.88
N PRO A 43 4.55 -17.78 -11.92
CA PRO A 43 5.16 -19.07 -11.59
C PRO A 43 4.75 -19.65 -10.23
N ARG A 44 4.47 -18.79 -9.25
CA ARG A 44 4.02 -19.19 -7.91
C ARG A 44 2.50 -19.09 -7.71
N GLY A 45 1.76 -18.76 -8.76
CA GLY A 45 0.30 -18.78 -8.79
C GLY A 45 -0.38 -17.69 -7.97
N GLY A 46 0.27 -16.54 -7.73
CA GLY A 46 -0.38 -15.50 -6.91
C GLY A 46 0.43 -14.27 -6.60
N TRP A 47 -0.07 -13.52 -5.62
CA TRP A 47 0.57 -12.33 -5.08
C TRP A 47 1.54 -12.71 -3.96
N LEU A 48 2.77 -12.22 -4.04
CA LEU A 48 3.78 -12.46 -3.04
C LEU A 48 4.25 -11.15 -2.45
N TRP A 49 4.46 -11.18 -1.13
CA TRP A 49 5.16 -10.12 -0.44
C TRP A 49 6.43 -9.74 -1.19
N HIS A 50 6.60 -8.45 -1.47
CA HIS A 50 7.74 -8.02 -2.24
C HIS A 50 9.04 -8.11 -1.39
N PRO A 51 10.05 -8.91 -1.80
CA PRO A 51 11.21 -9.20 -0.94
C PRO A 51 12.07 -7.96 -0.62
N ASN A 52 12.06 -6.93 -1.47
CA ASN A 52 12.80 -5.69 -1.22
C ASN A 52 12.16 -4.79 -0.16
N THR A 53 10.93 -5.09 0.29
CA THR A 53 10.29 -4.36 1.39
C THR A 53 10.41 -5.22 2.64
N ASN A 54 11.46 -5.03 3.44
CA ASN A 54 11.68 -5.86 4.63
C ASN A 54 10.53 -5.78 5.65
N GLN A 55 9.73 -4.71 5.63
CA GLN A 55 8.60 -4.50 6.54
C GLN A 55 7.49 -3.67 5.86
N PRO A 56 6.23 -3.74 6.36
CA PRO A 56 5.16 -2.83 5.95
C PRO A 56 5.47 -1.40 6.39
N GLN A 57 4.98 -0.41 5.65
CA GLN A 57 5.06 0.99 6.07
C GLN A 57 4.00 1.30 7.12
N THR A 58 4.34 2.10 8.13
CA THR A 58 3.44 2.45 9.24
C THR A 58 2.92 3.88 9.12
N PHE A 59 1.66 4.09 9.50
CA PHE A 59 0.94 5.34 9.42
C PHE A 59 0.10 5.57 10.68
N LEU A 60 -0.09 6.83 11.06
CA LEU A 60 -0.91 7.22 12.22
C LEU A 60 -2.41 7.15 11.94
N THR A 61 -2.82 7.43 10.71
CA THR A 61 -4.23 7.54 10.30
C THR A 61 -4.52 6.62 9.11
N LEU A 62 -5.79 6.26 8.94
CA LEU A 62 -6.26 5.49 7.79
C LEU A 62 -6.00 6.27 6.49
N ASP A 63 -6.34 7.56 6.47
CA ASP A 63 -6.19 8.43 5.30
C ASP A 63 -4.75 8.46 4.81
N ALA A 64 -3.77 8.59 5.71
CA ALA A 64 -2.36 8.57 5.33
C ALA A 64 -1.91 7.22 4.74
N ALA A 65 -2.44 6.11 5.25
CA ALA A 65 -2.17 4.77 4.69
C ALA A 65 -2.83 4.59 3.31
N GLN A 66 -4.05 5.10 3.12
CA GLN A 66 -4.76 5.06 1.85
C GLN A 66 -4.05 5.93 0.80
N ASP A 67 -3.67 7.15 1.16
CA ASP A 67 -2.95 8.06 0.27
C ASP A 67 -1.61 7.47 -0.16
N ALA A 68 -0.86 6.85 0.75
CA ALA A 68 0.38 6.17 0.41
C ALA A 68 0.17 4.98 -0.53
N ALA A 69 -0.87 4.18 -0.32
CA ALA A 69 -1.20 3.06 -1.20
C ALA A 69 -1.63 3.55 -2.60
N LEU A 70 -2.46 4.60 -2.67
CA LEU A 70 -2.88 5.23 -3.93
C LEU A 70 -1.70 5.86 -4.68
N ALA A 71 -0.82 6.56 -3.96
CA ALA A 71 0.38 7.17 -4.54
C ALA A 71 1.32 6.11 -5.12
N PHE A 72 1.52 4.99 -4.43
CA PHE A 72 2.28 3.86 -5.00
C PHE A 72 1.59 3.28 -6.23
N CYS A 73 0.28 3.08 -6.19
CA CYS A 73 -0.45 2.54 -7.34
C CYS A 73 -0.43 3.46 -8.57
N ALA A 74 -0.33 4.78 -8.38
CA ALA A 74 -0.18 5.75 -9.46
C ALA A 74 1.19 5.64 -10.16
N GLU A 75 2.24 5.31 -9.41
CA GLU A 75 3.59 5.07 -9.95
C GLU A 75 4.22 3.85 -9.25
N PRO A 76 3.93 2.62 -9.72
CA PRO A 76 4.24 1.38 -8.98
C PRO A 76 5.71 0.98 -9.14
N THR A 77 6.58 1.81 -8.58
CA THR A 77 8.03 1.63 -8.54
C THR A 77 8.53 1.56 -7.10
N LEU A 78 9.35 0.55 -6.83
CA LEU A 78 9.99 0.39 -5.53
C LEU A 78 10.98 1.52 -5.22
N ALA A 79 11.50 2.19 -6.27
CA ALA A 79 12.39 3.33 -6.10
C ALA A 79 11.70 4.51 -5.39
N LEU A 80 10.38 4.57 -5.38
CA LEU A 80 9.61 5.57 -4.64
C LEU A 80 9.06 5.01 -3.32
N TRP A 81 9.05 3.69 -3.16
CA TRP A 81 8.65 2.99 -1.94
C TRP A 81 9.81 2.98 -0.92
N HIS A 82 10.06 4.12 -0.30
CA HIS A 82 11.06 4.25 0.76
C HIS A 82 10.41 4.18 2.15
N PRO A 83 10.93 3.32 3.07
CA PRO A 83 10.50 3.36 4.46
C PRO A 83 10.85 4.74 5.04
N ASN A 84 9.88 5.40 5.68
CA ASN A 84 10.03 6.64 6.46
C ASN A 84 10.02 7.98 5.71
N ARG A 85 9.51 8.06 4.47
CA ARG A 85 9.21 9.37 3.84
C ARG A 85 7.93 9.95 4.46
N GLY A 86 8.03 10.49 5.68
CA GLY A 86 6.89 11.08 6.40
C GLY A 86 6.91 10.93 7.92
N MET A 87 7.87 10.17 8.49
CA MET A 87 8.11 10.17 9.93
C MET A 87 9.22 11.15 10.28
N ARG A 88 8.86 12.44 10.34
CA ARG A 88 9.57 13.45 11.14
C ARG A 88 8.56 14.17 12.00
#